data_AF-A0A533RY97-F1
#
_entry.id   AF-A0A533RY97-F1
#
_cell.length_a   1.000
_cell.length_b   1.000
_cell.length_c   1.000
_cell.angle_alpha   90.00
_cell.angle_beta   90.00
_cell.angle_gamma   90.00
#
_symmetry.space_group_name_H-M   'P 1'
#
loop_
_entity.id
_entity.type
_entity.pdbx_description
1 polymer ?
#
loop_
_entity_poly.entity_id
_entity_poly.type
_entity_poly.pdbx_seq_one_letter_code
_entity_poly.pdbx_strand_id
1 'polypeptide(L)'
;MIEETIMASRLKYKNDDHTFKQNLHSRYSMSLAEAECLTAEIRQLIKDTEYLADGQEFYSAICIEEPAGKPLKLCKTKRVKLTLRCSEDLEVRKQGGLKKYLATVLSRICWQALEQGALLTQEDLAFLLNTSRANIKRLIASFKRQGDYIPTRGNYHDIGPGISHKYEAVRLYIK
;
A
#
# COMPACT_ATOMS: atom_id res chain seq x y z
N MET A 1 -15.35 -17.10 6.98
CA MET A 1 -15.90 -15.79 7.41
C MET A 1 -15.79 -15.56 8.91
N ILE A 2 -16.13 -16.55 9.76
CA ILE A 2 -15.99 -16.44 11.23
C ILE A 2 -14.52 -16.22 11.64
N GLU A 3 -13.59 -17.02 11.11
CA GLU A 3 -12.15 -16.90 11.42
C GLU A 3 -11.57 -15.53 11.07
N GLU A 4 -11.84 -15.01 9.87
CA GLU A 4 -11.38 -13.69 9.44
C GLU A 4 -11.96 -12.57 10.32
N THR A 5 -13.19 -12.73 10.82
CA THR A 5 -13.82 -11.78 11.75
C THR A 5 -13.13 -11.78 13.12
N ILE A 6 -12.81 -12.96 13.66
CA ILE A 6 -12.08 -13.10 14.92
C ILE A 6 -10.66 -12.54 14.80
N MET A 7 -9.99 -12.80 13.69
CA MET A 7 -8.66 -12.25 13.44
C MET A 7 -8.70 -10.72 13.37
N ALA A 8 -9.62 -10.16 12.58
CA ALA A 8 -9.78 -8.70 12.46
C ALA A 8 -10.05 -8.02 13.80
N SER A 9 -10.92 -8.60 14.65
CA SER A 9 -11.25 -8.02 15.96
C SER A 9 -10.07 -8.01 16.94
N ARG A 10 -9.16 -9.00 16.84
CA ARG A 10 -7.94 -9.07 17.67
C ARG A 10 -6.84 -8.13 17.16
N LEU A 11 -6.72 -7.96 15.85
CA LEU A 11 -5.64 -7.17 15.24
C LEU A 11 -5.94 -5.68 15.17
N LYS A 12 -7.21 -5.24 15.25
CA LYS A 12 -7.57 -3.82 15.14
C LYS A 12 -6.94 -2.90 16.19
N TYR A 13 -6.49 -3.44 17.31
CA TYR A 13 -5.84 -2.69 18.39
C TYR A 13 -4.30 -2.73 18.31
N LYS A 14 -3.72 -3.52 17.40
CA LYS A 14 -2.27 -3.67 17.25
C LYS A 14 -1.75 -2.65 16.24
N ASN A 15 -1.80 -1.38 16.64
CA ASN A 15 -1.20 -0.28 15.87
C ASN A 15 -0.78 0.88 16.80
N ASP A 16 0.09 1.74 16.26
CA ASP A 16 0.59 2.97 16.85
C ASP A 16 -0.54 3.95 17.22
N ASP A 17 -1.58 4.07 16.39
CA ASP A 17 -2.75 4.93 16.62
C ASP A 17 -3.44 4.58 17.94
N HIS A 18 -3.74 3.30 18.13
CA HIS A 18 -4.36 2.78 19.33
C HIS A 18 -3.46 3.02 20.55
N THR A 19 -2.16 2.74 20.42
CA THR A 19 -1.18 2.94 21.49
C THR A 19 -1.10 4.40 21.90
N PHE A 20 -1.07 5.31 20.93
CA PHE A 20 -0.97 6.75 21.17
C PHE A 20 -2.23 7.30 21.82
N LYS A 21 -3.41 6.96 21.29
CA LYS A 21 -4.71 7.32 21.90
C LYS A 21 -4.84 6.80 23.33
N GLN A 22 -4.46 5.54 23.57
CA GLN A 22 -4.48 4.97 24.92
C GLN A 22 -3.51 5.66 25.86
N ASN A 23 -2.33 6.05 25.40
CA ASN A 23 -1.39 6.82 26.20
C ASN A 23 -1.95 8.20 26.56
N LEU A 24 -2.55 8.92 25.61
CA LEU A 24 -3.19 10.22 25.86
C LEU A 24 -4.32 10.11 26.89
N HIS A 25 -5.19 9.11 26.75
CA HIS A 25 -6.26 8.86 27.69
C HIS A 25 -5.75 8.47 29.09
N SER A 26 -4.89 7.45 29.17
CA SER A 26 -4.48 6.85 30.45
C SER A 26 -3.43 7.65 31.21
N ARG A 27 -2.52 8.34 30.52
CA ARG A 27 -1.39 9.05 31.14
C ARG A 27 -1.61 10.56 31.30
N TYR A 28 -2.50 11.14 30.50
CA TYR A 28 -2.74 12.59 30.48
C TYR A 28 -4.19 12.97 30.81
N SER A 29 -5.00 12.00 31.24
CA SER A 29 -6.40 12.20 31.66
C SER A 29 -7.28 12.87 30.59
N MET A 30 -6.92 12.72 29.31
CA MET A 30 -7.74 13.20 28.21
C MET A 30 -8.96 12.29 28.04
N SER A 31 -10.11 12.88 27.69
CA SER A 31 -11.23 12.11 27.17
C SER A 31 -10.86 11.42 25.86
N LEU A 32 -11.60 10.38 25.47
CA LEU A 32 -11.34 9.66 24.22
C LEU A 32 -11.42 10.59 23.00
N ALA A 33 -12.38 11.53 23.00
CA ALA A 33 -12.55 12.49 21.91
C ALA A 33 -11.36 13.46 21.81
N GLU A 34 -10.85 13.96 22.95
CA GLU A 34 -9.66 14.82 22.97
C GLU A 34 -8.41 14.06 22.50
N ALA A 35 -8.23 12.81 22.94
CA ALA A 35 -7.14 11.96 22.50
C ALA A 35 -7.17 11.68 20.98
N GLU A 36 -8.35 11.44 20.42
CA GLU A 36 -8.54 11.25 18.97
C GLU A 36 -8.21 12.51 18.17
N CYS A 37 -8.72 13.66 18.61
CA CYS A 37 -8.50 14.94 17.94
C CYS A 37 -7.01 15.32 17.93
N LEU A 38 -6.35 15.25 19.08
CA LEU A 38 -4.93 15.58 19.20
C LEU A 38 -4.04 14.62 18.41
N THR A 39 -4.37 13.32 18.39
CA THR A 39 -3.66 12.32 17.56
C THR A 39 -3.70 12.70 16.08
N ALA A 40 -4.86 13.13 15.57
CA ALA A 40 -5.02 13.53 14.19
C ALA A 40 -4.19 14.79 13.85
N GLU A 41 -4.19 15.78 14.74
CA GLU A 41 -3.43 17.03 14.57
C GLU A 41 -1.91 16.77 14.56
N ILE A 42 -1.40 16.00 15.51
CA ILE A 42 0.03 15.64 15.57
C ILE A 42 0.45 14.90 14.31
N ARG A 43 -0.37 13.97 13.82
CA ARG A 43 -0.08 13.23 12.58
C ARG A 43 -0.01 14.13 11.36
N GLN A 44 -0.86 15.15 11.30
CA GLN A 44 -0.81 16.14 10.23
C GLN A 44 0.48 16.95 10.28
N LEU A 45 0.98 17.29 11.48
CA LEU A 45 2.24 18.01 11.65
C LEU A 45 3.46 17.18 11.22
N ILE A 46 3.46 15.87 11.48
CA ILE A 46 4.60 14.99 11.15
C ILE A 46 4.50 14.34 9.77
N LYS A 47 3.45 14.63 8.99
CA LYS A 47 3.15 13.97 7.71
C LYS A 47 4.31 14.00 6.71
N ASP A 48 5.10 15.08 6.74
CA ASP A 48 6.22 15.33 5.81
C ASP A 48 7.58 14.89 6.39
N THR A 49 7.60 14.28 7.57
CA THR A 49 8.82 13.70 8.14
C THR A 49 9.12 12.33 7.52
N GLU A 50 10.39 11.90 7.48
CA GLU A 50 10.80 10.55 7.07
C GLU A 50 10.38 9.45 8.07
N TYR A 51 9.32 9.68 8.86
CA TYR A 51 8.76 8.71 9.76
C TYR A 51 8.01 7.62 8.99
N LEU A 52 8.23 6.37 9.39
CA LEU A 52 7.44 5.23 8.96
C LEU A 52 6.31 5.02 9.96
N ALA A 53 5.07 5.13 9.50
CA ALA A 53 3.93 4.68 10.28
C ALA A 53 3.89 3.15 10.34
N ASP A 54 3.04 2.62 11.22
CA ASP A 54 2.85 1.17 11.34
C ASP A 54 2.47 0.52 10.01
N GLY A 55 3.11 -0.62 9.72
CA GLY A 55 2.89 -1.34 8.48
C GLY A 55 3.51 -0.71 7.24
N GLN A 56 4.23 0.42 7.38
CA GLN A 56 5.04 1.00 6.32
C GLN A 56 6.47 0.47 6.34
N GLU A 57 7.10 0.45 5.17
CA GLU A 57 8.53 0.18 5.02
C GLU A 57 9.13 1.03 3.91
N PHE A 58 10.44 1.25 4.01
CA PHE A 58 11.21 1.73 2.87
C PHE A 58 11.64 0.55 1.99
N TYR A 59 11.46 0.70 0.67
CA TYR A 59 11.81 -0.31 -0.31
C TYR A 59 12.57 0.33 -1.48
N SER A 60 13.53 -0.38 -2.07
CA SER A 60 14.28 0.09 -3.24
C SER A 60 13.68 -0.50 -4.52
N ALA A 61 12.88 0.30 -5.22
CA ALA A 61 12.20 -0.09 -6.47
C ALA A 61 12.97 0.42 -7.71
N ILE A 62 12.58 0.00 -8.91
CA ILE A 62 13.24 0.44 -10.15
C ILE A 62 12.82 1.86 -10.51
N CYS A 63 13.76 2.73 -10.83
CA CYS A 63 13.48 4.10 -11.27
C CYS A 63 12.56 4.10 -12.50
N ILE A 64 11.56 5.00 -12.53
CA ILE A 64 10.57 5.04 -13.61
C ILE A 64 11.21 5.36 -14.98
N GLU A 65 12.29 6.13 -14.99
CA GLU A 65 13.03 6.58 -16.18
C GLU A 65 13.88 5.47 -16.82
N GLU A 66 14.03 4.33 -16.15
CA GLU A 66 14.71 3.19 -16.76
C GLU A 66 13.91 2.69 -17.98
N PRO A 67 14.53 2.28 -19.10
CA PRO A 67 13.81 1.78 -20.28
C PRO A 67 13.44 0.29 -20.16
N ALA A 68 12.44 -0.14 -20.93
CA ALA A 68 12.07 -1.55 -21.03
C ALA A 68 13.26 -2.42 -21.50
N GLY A 69 13.33 -3.67 -21.03
CA GLY A 69 14.35 -4.64 -21.45
C GLY A 69 15.75 -4.45 -20.86
N LYS A 70 16.03 -3.34 -20.15
CA LYS A 70 17.30 -3.18 -19.46
C LYS A 70 17.44 -4.22 -18.34
N PRO A 71 18.57 -4.96 -18.25
CA PRO A 71 18.78 -5.92 -17.18
C PRO A 71 18.70 -5.27 -15.80
N LEU A 72 17.96 -5.89 -14.86
CA LEU A 72 17.72 -5.34 -13.51
C LEU A 72 19.02 -4.94 -12.79
N LYS A 73 20.09 -5.72 -12.95
CA LYS A 73 21.42 -5.44 -12.36
C LYS A 73 22.05 -4.11 -12.82
N LEU A 74 21.57 -3.52 -13.91
CA LEU A 74 22.05 -2.26 -14.48
C LEU A 74 21.06 -1.10 -14.28
N CYS A 75 19.85 -1.39 -13.81
CA CYS A 75 18.83 -0.38 -13.58
C CYS A 75 19.16 0.44 -12.33
N LYS A 76 18.95 1.75 -12.39
CA LYS A 76 18.93 2.59 -11.20
C LYS A 76 17.73 2.21 -10.35
N THR A 77 17.94 2.23 -9.04
CA THR A 77 16.89 2.04 -8.05
C THR A 77 16.57 3.37 -7.37
N LYS A 78 15.35 3.48 -6.85
CA LYS A 78 14.87 4.60 -6.06
C LYS A 78 14.22 4.08 -4.80
N ARG A 79 14.59 4.67 -3.66
CA ARG A 79 13.99 4.34 -2.36
C ARG A 79 12.60 4.98 -2.30
N VAL A 80 11.59 4.17 -1.96
CA VAL A 80 10.19 4.57 -1.84
C VAL A 80 9.62 4.10 -0.51
N LYS A 81 8.63 4.82 0.03
CA LYS A 81 7.85 4.41 1.20
C LYS A 81 6.59 3.66 0.75
N LEU A 82 6.43 2.42 1.18
CA LEU A 82 5.29 1.57 0.85
C LEU A 82 4.49 1.25 2.10
N THR A 83 3.16 1.20 1.98
CA THR A 83 2.24 0.80 3.05
C THR A 83 1.75 -0.62 2.81
N LEU A 84 2.43 -1.60 3.40
CA LEU A 84 2.08 -3.03 3.23
C LEU A 84 0.90 -3.46 4.08
N ARG A 85 0.63 -2.75 5.18
CA ARG A 85 -0.46 -3.03 6.11
C ARG A 85 -1.02 -1.71 6.64
N CYS A 86 -2.33 -1.59 6.72
CA CYS A 86 -3.03 -0.52 7.43
C CYS A 86 -4.27 -1.06 8.16
N SER A 87 -4.92 -0.23 8.97
CA SER A 87 -6.13 -0.59 9.73
C SER A 87 -7.28 -1.07 8.85
N GLU A 88 -7.47 -0.43 7.69
CA GLU A 88 -8.59 -0.67 6.78
C GLU A 88 -8.49 -2.06 6.11
N ASP A 89 -7.29 -2.61 6.02
CA ASP A 89 -7.03 -3.93 5.44
C ASP A 89 -7.76 -5.05 6.18
N LEU A 90 -8.00 -4.90 7.48
CA LEU A 90 -8.70 -5.88 8.29
C LEU A 90 -10.16 -6.02 7.83
N GLU A 91 -10.83 -4.92 7.52
CA GLU A 91 -12.22 -4.94 7.05
C GLU A 91 -12.30 -5.47 5.61
N VAL A 92 -11.36 -5.07 4.74
CA VAL A 92 -11.24 -5.61 3.38
C VAL A 92 -11.09 -7.14 3.42
N ARG A 93 -10.22 -7.63 4.30
CA ARG A 93 -9.95 -9.06 4.44
C ARG A 93 -11.12 -9.80 5.06
N LYS A 94 -11.81 -9.22 6.05
CA LYS A 94 -13.02 -9.79 6.63
C LYS A 94 -14.13 -9.97 5.59
N GLN A 95 -14.33 -8.98 4.72
CA GLN A 95 -15.40 -9.01 3.71
C GLN A 95 -15.07 -9.86 2.48
N GLY A 96 -13.81 -9.85 2.02
CA GLY A 96 -13.42 -10.46 0.74
C GLY A 96 -12.33 -11.52 0.82
N GLY A 97 -11.91 -11.89 2.02
CA GLY A 97 -10.85 -12.86 2.28
C GLY A 97 -9.47 -12.41 1.81
N LEU A 98 -8.53 -13.36 1.86
CA LEU A 98 -7.12 -13.13 1.52
C LEU A 98 -6.91 -12.59 0.09
N LYS A 99 -7.70 -13.07 -0.88
CA LYS A 99 -7.55 -12.64 -2.28
C LYS A 99 -7.87 -11.15 -2.47
N LYS A 100 -8.96 -10.66 -1.87
CA LYS A 100 -9.34 -9.24 -1.95
C LYS A 100 -8.34 -8.36 -1.20
N TYR A 101 -7.85 -8.83 -0.05
CA TYR A 101 -6.77 -8.18 0.69
C TYR A 101 -5.50 -8.03 -0.17
N LEU A 102 -4.99 -9.13 -0.74
CA LEU A 102 -3.80 -9.10 -1.58
C LEU A 102 -3.96 -8.19 -2.81
N ALA A 103 -5.13 -8.19 -3.44
CA ALA A 103 -5.41 -7.28 -4.56
C ALA A 103 -5.35 -5.80 -4.10
N THR A 104 -5.92 -5.50 -2.93
CA THR A 104 -5.95 -4.15 -2.37
C THR A 104 -4.55 -3.64 -2.05
N VAL A 105 -3.74 -4.43 -1.34
CA VAL A 105 -2.35 -4.05 -1.01
C VAL A 105 -1.50 -3.95 -2.28
N LEU A 106 -1.64 -4.89 -3.23
CA LEU A 106 -0.93 -4.87 -4.51
C LEU A 106 -1.18 -3.57 -5.28
N SER A 107 -2.45 -3.14 -5.38
CA SER A 107 -2.80 -1.88 -6.04
C SER A 107 -2.17 -0.70 -5.31
N ARG A 108 -2.36 -0.62 -3.99
CA ARG A 108 -1.82 0.46 -3.15
C ARG A 108 -0.32 0.66 -3.34
N ILE A 109 0.48 -0.40 -3.21
CA ILE A 109 1.94 -0.27 -3.26
C ILE A 109 2.45 0.03 -4.67
N CYS A 110 1.77 -0.45 -5.72
CA CYS A 110 2.12 -0.07 -7.10
C CYS A 110 1.91 1.42 -7.34
N TRP A 111 0.78 1.97 -6.88
CA TRP A 111 0.49 3.39 -7.00
C TRP A 111 1.43 4.25 -6.16
N GLN A 112 1.69 3.87 -4.90
CA GLN A 112 2.65 4.57 -4.04
C GLN A 112 4.06 4.60 -4.65
N ALA A 113 4.52 3.49 -5.25
CA ALA A 113 5.80 3.46 -5.95
C ALA A 113 5.81 4.43 -7.14
N LEU A 114 4.75 4.41 -7.96
CA LEU A 114 4.63 5.28 -9.14
C LEU A 114 4.63 6.76 -8.76
N GLU A 115 3.84 7.15 -7.75
CA GLU A 115 3.78 8.52 -7.24
C GLU A 115 5.14 9.02 -6.74
N GLN A 116 6.00 8.10 -6.28
CA GLN A 116 7.36 8.39 -5.86
C GLN A 116 8.39 8.24 -6.99
N GLY A 117 7.98 8.04 -8.24
CA GLY A 117 8.86 7.94 -9.41
C GLY A 117 9.60 6.60 -9.52
N ALA A 118 8.99 5.52 -9.06
CA ALA A 118 9.54 4.16 -9.18
C ALA A 118 8.46 3.15 -9.62
N LEU A 119 8.88 1.97 -10.05
CA LEU A 119 8.01 0.89 -10.49
C LEU A 119 8.43 -0.43 -9.83
N LEU A 120 7.43 -1.21 -9.41
CA LEU A 120 7.63 -2.54 -8.83
C LEU A 120 7.57 -3.62 -9.93
N THR A 121 8.49 -4.57 -9.87
CA THR A 121 8.46 -5.80 -10.69
C THR A 121 7.47 -6.81 -10.11
N GLN A 122 7.13 -7.85 -10.88
CA GLN A 122 6.25 -8.92 -10.35
C GLN A 122 6.98 -9.76 -9.28
N GLU A 123 8.30 -9.84 -9.36
CA GLU A 123 9.19 -10.44 -8.37
C GLU A 123 9.15 -9.65 -7.05
N ASP A 124 9.25 -8.32 -7.11
CA ASP A 124 9.13 -7.45 -5.92
C ASP A 124 7.77 -7.68 -5.24
N LEU A 125 6.68 -7.66 -6.02
CA LEU A 125 5.33 -7.88 -5.50
C LEU A 125 5.16 -9.27 -4.87
N ALA A 126 5.77 -10.30 -5.46
CA ALA A 126 5.73 -11.65 -4.91
C ALA A 126 6.44 -11.71 -3.55
N PHE A 127 7.60 -11.08 -3.44
CA PHE A 127 8.36 -10.99 -2.20
C PHE A 127 7.61 -10.18 -1.13
N LEU A 128 7.22 -8.95 -1.45
CA LEU A 128 6.53 -8.03 -0.52
C LEU A 128 5.22 -8.60 0.03
N LEU A 129 4.45 -9.28 -0.83
CA LEU A 129 3.15 -9.85 -0.46
C LEU A 129 3.22 -11.29 0.02
N ASN A 130 4.43 -11.85 0.18
CA ASN A 130 4.67 -13.23 0.61
C ASN A 130 3.83 -14.25 -0.18
N THR A 131 3.86 -14.13 -1.51
CA THR A 131 3.08 -14.99 -2.41
C THR A 131 3.87 -15.35 -3.67
N SER A 132 3.33 -16.25 -4.50
CA SER A 132 4.02 -16.67 -5.72
C SER A 132 3.84 -15.68 -6.86
N ARG A 133 4.83 -15.58 -7.75
CA ARG A 133 4.71 -14.79 -9.00
C ARG A 133 3.49 -15.21 -9.83
N ALA A 134 3.14 -16.50 -9.82
CA ALA A 134 1.94 -17.01 -10.48
C ALA A 134 0.64 -16.44 -9.86
N ASN A 135 0.61 -16.18 -8.56
CA ASN A 135 -0.51 -15.49 -7.92
C ASN A 135 -0.55 -14.01 -8.28
N ILE A 136 0.60 -13.32 -8.28
CA ILE A 136 0.72 -11.93 -8.72
C ILE A 136 0.19 -11.75 -10.15
N LYS A 137 0.62 -12.60 -11.09
CA LYS A 137 0.14 -12.58 -12.48
C LYS A 137 -1.39 -12.74 -12.57
N ARG A 138 -1.98 -13.62 -11.75
CA ARG A 138 -3.43 -13.82 -11.69
C ARG A 138 -4.17 -12.60 -11.13
N LEU A 139 -3.61 -11.94 -10.11
CA LEU A 139 -4.17 -10.70 -9.54
C LEU A 139 -4.14 -9.55 -10.56
N ILE A 140 -3.01 -9.33 -11.22
CA ILE A 140 -2.88 -8.30 -12.27
C ILE A 140 -3.87 -8.59 -13.42
N ALA A 141 -4.02 -9.85 -13.82
CA ALA A 141 -4.99 -10.23 -14.83
C ALA A 141 -6.46 -10.03 -14.40
N SER A 142 -6.78 -10.11 -13.09
CA SER A 142 -8.13 -9.76 -12.62
C SER A 142 -8.42 -8.27 -12.73
N PHE A 143 -7.46 -7.39 -12.41
CA PHE A 143 -7.62 -5.94 -12.61
C PHE A 143 -7.86 -5.61 -14.08
N LYS A 144 -7.05 -6.16 -14.98
CA LYS A 144 -7.23 -5.95 -16.44
C LYS A 144 -8.61 -6.38 -16.93
N ARG A 145 -9.16 -7.48 -16.42
CA ARG A 145 -10.53 -7.94 -16.77
C ARG A 145 -11.63 -7.03 -16.22
N GLN A 146 -11.36 -6.30 -15.14
CA GLN A 146 -12.28 -5.32 -14.55
C GLN A 146 -12.15 -3.93 -15.20
N GLY A 147 -11.21 -3.74 -16.14
CA GLY A 147 -10.91 -2.44 -16.74
C GLY A 147 -9.93 -1.60 -15.93
N ASP A 148 -9.40 -2.14 -14.82
CA ASP A 148 -8.46 -1.46 -13.95
C ASP A 148 -7.02 -1.65 -14.41
N TYR A 149 -6.21 -0.63 -14.15
CA TYR A 149 -4.79 -0.61 -14.45
C TYR A 149 -3.93 -0.69 -13.19
N ILE A 150 -2.84 -1.46 -13.27
CA ILE A 150 -1.83 -1.57 -12.22
C ILE A 150 -0.46 -1.19 -12.78
N PRO A 151 0.18 -0.12 -12.26
CA PRO A 151 1.48 0.37 -12.73
C PRO A 151 2.64 -0.50 -12.23
N THR A 152 2.72 -1.73 -12.74
CA THR A 152 3.94 -2.53 -12.58
C THR A 152 4.98 -2.12 -13.60
N ARG A 153 6.25 -2.47 -13.35
CA ARG A 153 7.35 -2.22 -14.28
C ARG A 153 7.09 -2.79 -15.67
N GLY A 154 6.51 -3.99 -15.77
CA GLY A 154 6.14 -4.59 -17.05
C GLY A 154 5.01 -3.83 -17.74
N ASN A 155 3.90 -3.61 -17.02
CA ASN A 155 2.73 -2.99 -17.62
C ASN A 155 2.93 -1.52 -18.01
N TYR A 156 3.75 -0.76 -17.28
CA TYR A 156 3.96 0.67 -17.51
C TYR A 156 4.63 0.95 -18.86
N HIS A 157 5.62 0.14 -19.24
CA HIS A 157 6.31 0.30 -20.53
C HIS A 157 5.58 -0.35 -21.70
N ASP A 158 4.64 -1.26 -21.44
CA ASP A 158 3.76 -1.86 -22.46
C ASP A 158 2.62 -0.93 -22.89
N ILE A 159 2.45 0.21 -22.21
CA ILE A 159 1.46 1.22 -22.59
C ILE A 159 2.10 2.17 -23.61
N GLY A 160 1.59 2.10 -24.84
CA GLY A 160 1.97 3.06 -25.88
C GLY A 160 1.76 4.51 -25.43
N PRO A 161 2.47 5.48 -26.05
CA PRO A 161 2.58 6.87 -25.59
C PRO A 161 1.27 7.67 -25.44
N GLY A 162 0.12 7.13 -25.89
CA GLY A 162 -1.17 7.84 -25.93
C GLY A 162 -2.13 7.57 -24.76
N ILE A 163 -1.77 6.74 -23.77
CA ILE A 163 -2.71 6.32 -22.69
C ILE A 163 -2.24 6.76 -21.29
N SER A 164 -1.08 7.44 -21.20
CA SER A 164 -0.49 7.86 -19.92
C SER A 164 -1.31 8.87 -19.10
N HIS A 165 -2.39 9.43 -19.64
CA HIS A 165 -3.20 10.46 -19.00
C HIS A 165 -4.55 9.98 -18.41
N LYS A 166 -4.94 8.70 -18.54
CA LYS A 166 -6.25 8.21 -18.03
C LYS A 166 -6.24 7.71 -16.58
N TYR A 167 -5.24 8.05 -15.78
CA TYR A 167 -4.99 7.44 -14.47
C TYR A 167 -5.74 8.04 -13.27
N GLU A 168 -6.62 9.00 -13.49
CA GLU A 168 -7.31 9.72 -12.40
C GLU A 168 -8.36 8.89 -11.65
N ALA A 169 -8.82 7.75 -12.19
CA ALA A 169 -9.88 6.97 -11.57
C ALA A 169 -9.45 6.20 -10.30
N VAL A 170 -8.18 5.76 -10.18
CA VAL A 170 -7.71 4.99 -9.01
C VAL A 170 -7.22 5.90 -7.87
N ARG A 171 -6.84 7.14 -8.20
CA ARG A 171 -6.37 8.15 -7.24
C ARG A 171 -7.42 8.51 -6.18
N LEU A 172 -8.71 8.28 -6.46
CA LEU A 172 -9.83 8.56 -5.55
C LEU A 172 -9.99 7.55 -4.40
N TYR A 173 -9.27 6.43 -4.39
CA TYR A 173 -9.33 5.45 -3.29
C TYR A 173 -8.18 5.58 -2.27
N ILE A 174 -7.31 6.60 -2.42
CA ILE A 174 -6.15 6.85 -1.56
C ILE A 174 -6.25 8.25 -0.93
N LYS A 175 -7.39 8.54 -0.29
CA LYS A 175 -7.52 9.62 0.69
C LYS A 175 -7.99 9.06 2.02
#